data_AF-G9WJF4-F1
#
_entry.id   AF-G9WJF4-F1
#
_cell.length_a   1.000
_cell.length_b   1.000
_cell.length_c   1.000
_cell.angle_alpha   90.00
_cell.angle_beta   90.00
_cell.angle_gamma   90.00
#
_symmetry.space_group_name_H-M   'P 1'
#
loop_
_entity.id
_entity.type
_entity.pdbx_description
1 polymer ?
#
loop_
_entity_poly.entity_id
_entity_poly.type
_entity_poly.pdbx_seq_one_letter_code
_entity_poly.pdbx_strand_id
1 'polypeptide(L)'
;MVDQMVLATQQWLNKTYGSVANYTPVTENGQTGWQTIYGLIQGLQHELGISLQAGLPAFGQATAAAFDAQVVPRLKNGYQSSFVYLIQGAFWAKGINPGEFNGVYSSETQAAIITLQTEAGFTNPDGVLTALWAKALFDMSAFVLLANGDAKIRSMQQY
;
A
#
# COMPACT_ATOMS: atom_id res chain seq x y z
N MET A 1 -12.23 11.98 14.73
CA MET A 1 -11.41 13.10 14.19
C MET A 1 -11.14 12.79 12.74
N VAL A 2 -11.16 13.79 11.84
CA VAL A 2 -10.90 13.63 10.41
C VAL A 2 -9.40 13.75 10.16
N ASP A 3 -8.82 12.79 9.45
CA ASP A 3 -7.46 12.89 8.93
C ASP A 3 -7.50 13.52 7.53
N GLN A 4 -6.81 14.65 7.36
CA GLN A 4 -6.82 15.41 6.10
C GLN A 4 -6.09 14.68 4.97
N MET A 5 -5.08 13.86 5.29
CA MET A 5 -4.32 13.12 4.29
C MET A 5 -5.08 11.87 3.84
N VAL A 6 -5.84 11.24 4.75
CA VAL A 6 -6.81 10.20 4.38
C VAL A 6 -7.91 10.78 3.48
N LEU A 7 -8.43 11.97 3.79
CA LEU A 7 -9.43 12.64 2.94
C LEU A 7 -8.88 12.95 1.55
N ALA A 8 -7.67 13.52 1.47
CA ALA A 8 -6.99 13.80 0.21
C ALA A 8 -6.78 12.51 -0.62
N THR A 9 -6.43 11.41 0.04
CA THR A 9 -6.30 10.09 -0.59
C THR A 9 -7.63 9.62 -1.17
N GLN A 10 -8.72 9.71 -0.41
CA GLN A 10 -10.05 9.30 -0.85
C GLN A 10 -10.54 10.10 -2.07
N GLN A 11 -10.35 11.42 -2.03
CA GLN A 11 -10.70 12.32 -3.14
C GLN A 11 -9.87 12.01 -4.38
N TRP A 12 -8.56 11.80 -4.23
CA TRP A 12 -7.69 11.45 -5.33
C TRP A 12 -8.06 10.11 -5.96
N LEU A 13 -8.39 9.11 -5.14
CA LEU A 13 -8.86 7.80 -5.59
C LEU A 13 -10.12 7.90 -6.45
N ASN A 14 -11.16 8.59 -5.97
CA ASN A 14 -12.40 8.78 -6.71
C ASN A 14 -12.19 9.59 -8.00
N LYS A 15 -11.38 10.65 -7.93
CA LYS A 15 -11.06 11.47 -9.10
C LYS A 15 -10.30 10.68 -10.17
N THR A 16 -9.36 9.83 -9.76
CA THR A 16 -8.46 9.13 -10.67
C THR A 16 -9.10 7.86 -11.24
N TYR A 17 -9.77 7.08 -10.40
CA TYR A 17 -10.28 5.76 -10.78
C TYR A 17 -11.81 5.67 -10.83
N GLY A 18 -12.56 6.73 -10.47
CA GLY A 18 -14.02 6.71 -10.41
C GLY A 18 -14.73 6.40 -11.73
N SER A 19 -14.04 6.52 -12.87
CA SER A 19 -14.56 6.14 -14.20
C SER A 19 -14.07 4.77 -14.69
N VAL A 20 -13.20 4.10 -13.93
CA VAL A 20 -12.67 2.76 -14.27
C VAL A 20 -13.75 1.71 -14.04
N ALA A 21 -13.95 0.84 -15.01
CA ALA A 21 -14.92 -0.24 -14.91
C ALA A 21 -14.67 -1.12 -13.67
N ASN A 22 -15.73 -1.41 -12.91
CA ASN A 22 -15.72 -2.18 -11.66
C ASN A 22 -14.94 -1.54 -10.49
N TYR A 23 -14.50 -0.28 -10.61
CA TYR A 23 -14.01 0.48 -9.47
C TYR A 23 -15.18 0.86 -8.55
N THR A 24 -15.02 0.67 -7.24
CA THR A 24 -16.01 1.09 -6.24
C THR A 24 -15.57 2.40 -5.60
N PRO A 25 -16.32 3.51 -5.77
CA PRO A 25 -15.98 4.77 -5.13
C PRO A 25 -15.86 4.66 -3.61
N VAL A 26 -14.88 5.35 -3.06
CA VAL A 26 -14.64 5.41 -1.61
C VAL A 26 -15.36 6.60 -1.00
N THR A 27 -15.81 6.47 0.25
CA THR A 27 -16.43 7.58 0.97
C THR A 27 -15.36 8.62 1.34
N GLU A 28 -15.56 9.88 0.99
CA GLU A 28 -14.62 10.99 1.25
C GLU A 28 -14.88 11.65 2.61
N ASN A 29 -14.54 10.96 3.69
CA ASN A 29 -14.81 11.41 5.06
C ASN A 29 -13.56 11.60 5.93
N GLY A 30 -12.37 11.35 5.36
CA GLY A 30 -11.07 11.36 6.04
C GLY A 30 -10.97 10.38 7.20
N GLN A 31 -11.78 9.33 7.18
CA GLN A 31 -11.69 8.21 8.13
C GLN A 31 -11.14 7.00 7.40
N THR A 32 -10.09 6.39 7.98
CA THR A 32 -9.61 5.12 7.47
C THR A 32 -10.66 4.03 7.67
N GLY A 33 -10.82 3.18 6.67
CA GLY A 33 -11.58 1.94 6.78
C GLY A 33 -11.25 1.00 5.62
N TRP A 34 -11.84 -0.20 5.67
CA TRP A 34 -11.69 -1.20 4.62
C TRP A 34 -12.03 -0.66 3.24
N GLN A 35 -13.02 0.25 3.12
CA GLN A 35 -13.37 0.87 1.84
C GLN A 35 -12.20 1.66 1.22
N THR A 36 -11.48 2.48 2.01
CA THR A 36 -10.31 3.22 1.52
C THR A 36 -9.23 2.27 1.02
N ILE A 37 -8.95 1.20 1.79
CA ILE A 37 -7.97 0.18 1.41
C ILE A 37 -8.38 -0.59 0.17
N TYR A 38 -9.67 -0.92 0.03
CA TYR A 38 -10.20 -1.56 -1.17
C TYR A 38 -10.04 -0.66 -2.41
N GLY A 39 -10.35 0.64 -2.29
CA GLY A 39 -10.10 1.60 -3.35
C GLY A 39 -8.61 1.70 -3.73
N LEU A 40 -7.72 1.66 -2.73
CA LEU A 40 -6.27 1.63 -2.94
C LEU A 40 -5.81 0.35 -3.66
N ILE A 41 -6.32 -0.82 -3.27
CA ILE A 41 -6.00 -2.10 -3.95
C ILE A 41 -6.52 -2.09 -5.39
N GLN A 42 -7.74 -1.59 -5.62
CA GLN A 42 -8.30 -1.50 -6.98
C GLN A 42 -7.49 -0.55 -7.85
N GLY A 43 -7.11 0.63 -7.34
CA GLY A 43 -6.22 1.54 -8.05
C GLY A 43 -4.89 0.88 -8.39
N LEU A 44 -4.29 0.16 -7.44
CA LEU A 44 -3.05 -0.58 -7.67
C LEU A 44 -3.19 -1.65 -8.76
N GLN A 45 -4.25 -2.46 -8.70
CA GLN A 45 -4.51 -3.49 -9.70
C GLN A 45 -4.71 -2.87 -11.09
N HIS A 46 -5.45 -1.77 -11.19
CA HIS A 46 -5.63 -1.04 -12.44
C HIS A 46 -4.28 -0.60 -13.04
N GLU A 47 -3.43 0.05 -12.24
CA GLU A 47 -2.10 0.52 -12.66
C GLU A 47 -1.16 -0.64 -13.04
N LEU A 48 -1.30 -1.81 -12.41
CA LEU A 48 -0.58 -3.04 -12.77
C LEU A 48 -1.12 -3.73 -14.04
N GLY A 49 -2.18 -3.21 -14.65
CA GLY A 49 -2.86 -3.81 -15.81
C GLY A 49 -3.72 -5.04 -15.45
N ILE A 50 -4.08 -5.21 -14.18
CA ILE A 50 -4.94 -6.29 -13.70
C ILE A 50 -6.40 -5.83 -13.74
N SER A 51 -7.23 -6.55 -14.50
CA SER A 51 -8.66 -6.23 -14.62
C SER A 51 -9.37 -6.36 -13.26
N LEU A 52 -10.12 -5.31 -12.90
CA LEU A 52 -10.91 -5.27 -11.68
C LEU A 52 -12.07 -6.27 -11.75
N GLN A 53 -12.15 -7.12 -10.74
CA GLN A 53 -13.19 -8.13 -10.60
C GLN A 53 -14.37 -7.59 -9.79
N ALA A 54 -15.57 -8.10 -10.06
CA ALA A 54 -16.73 -7.87 -9.19
C ALA A 54 -16.51 -8.57 -7.84
N GLY A 55 -16.53 -7.82 -6.75
CA GLY A 55 -16.36 -8.36 -5.39
C GLY A 55 -15.36 -7.57 -4.55
N LEU A 56 -14.94 -8.16 -3.43
CA LEU A 56 -13.96 -7.54 -2.54
C LEU A 56 -12.55 -7.64 -3.16
N PRO A 57 -11.86 -6.51 -3.37
CA PRO A 57 -10.51 -6.52 -3.92
C PRO A 57 -9.51 -7.05 -2.88
N ALA A 58 -8.51 -7.77 -3.36
CA ALA A 58 -7.48 -8.37 -2.51
C ALA A 58 -6.10 -8.25 -3.14
N PHE A 59 -5.10 -8.03 -2.30
CA PHE A 59 -3.69 -8.13 -2.67
C PHE A 59 -3.29 -9.62 -2.73
N GLY A 60 -3.68 -10.28 -3.81
CA GLY A 60 -3.43 -11.71 -4.08
C GLY A 60 -2.09 -11.97 -4.79
N GLN A 61 -1.87 -13.22 -5.19
CA GLN A 61 -0.63 -13.67 -5.82
C GLN A 61 -0.31 -12.93 -7.13
N ALA A 62 -1.33 -12.68 -7.97
CA ALA A 62 -1.15 -11.96 -9.23
C ALA A 62 -0.70 -10.50 -8.99
N THR A 63 -1.36 -9.81 -8.06
CA THR A 63 -0.98 -8.45 -7.64
C THR A 63 0.44 -8.43 -7.08
N ALA A 64 0.79 -9.39 -6.22
CA ALA A 64 2.12 -9.49 -5.62
C ALA A 64 3.22 -9.68 -6.67
N ALA A 65 3.05 -10.64 -7.58
CA ALA A 65 4.02 -10.91 -8.64
C ALA A 65 4.20 -9.70 -9.57
N ALA A 66 3.10 -9.05 -9.97
CA ALA A 66 3.16 -7.87 -10.81
C ALA A 66 3.81 -6.67 -10.08
N PHE A 67 3.55 -6.51 -8.78
CA PHE A 67 4.13 -5.46 -7.95
C PHE A 67 5.66 -5.59 -7.86
N ASP A 68 6.17 -6.78 -7.51
CA ASP A 68 7.61 -7.03 -7.44
C ASP A 68 8.30 -6.84 -8.79
N ALA A 69 7.66 -7.25 -9.90
CA ALA A 69 8.24 -7.12 -11.22
C ALA A 69 8.24 -5.67 -11.75
N GLN A 70 7.17 -4.91 -11.51
CA GLN A 70 6.94 -3.62 -12.19
C GLN A 70 7.17 -2.40 -11.30
N VAL A 71 6.93 -2.51 -9.98
CA VAL A 71 6.94 -1.36 -9.07
C VAL A 71 8.25 -1.29 -8.31
N VAL A 72 8.65 -2.38 -7.65
CA VAL A 72 9.83 -2.41 -6.75
C VAL A 72 11.10 -1.87 -7.42
N PRO A 73 11.47 -2.26 -8.66
CA PRO A 73 12.71 -1.77 -9.28
C PRO A 73 12.72 -0.26 -9.60
N ARG A 74 11.55 0.38 -9.53
CA ARG A 74 11.35 1.79 -9.89
C ARG A 74 11.27 2.70 -8.67
N LEU A 75 11.01 2.16 -7.47
CA LEU A 75 10.88 2.93 -6.24
C LEU A 75 12.24 3.49 -5.79
N LYS A 76 12.53 4.72 -6.22
CA LYS A 76 13.74 5.47 -5.87
C LYS A 76 13.42 6.96 -5.79
N ASN A 77 14.27 7.72 -5.10
CA ASN A 77 14.04 9.14 -4.86
C ASN A 77 13.77 9.91 -6.19
N GLY A 78 12.71 10.71 -6.19
CA GLY A 78 12.24 11.47 -7.36
C GLY A 78 11.40 10.67 -8.37
N TYR A 79 11.17 9.36 -8.17
CA TYR A 79 10.27 8.60 -9.03
C TYR A 79 8.83 9.07 -8.84
N GLN A 80 8.20 9.58 -9.91
CA GLN A 80 6.83 10.08 -9.88
C GLN A 80 5.88 9.12 -10.58
N SER A 81 4.82 8.68 -9.90
CA SER A 81 3.86 7.71 -10.43
C SER A 81 2.58 7.60 -9.58
N SER A 82 1.46 7.18 -10.20
CA SER A 82 0.27 6.72 -9.50
C SER A 82 0.57 5.64 -8.45
N PHE A 83 1.56 4.77 -8.70
CA PHE A 83 2.00 3.78 -7.70
C PHE A 83 2.43 4.43 -6.39
N VAL A 84 3.11 5.57 -6.46
CA VAL A 84 3.57 6.28 -5.28
C VAL A 84 2.41 6.94 -4.55
N TYR A 85 1.44 7.53 -5.26
CA TYR A 85 0.22 8.03 -4.64
C TYR A 85 -0.50 6.91 -3.86
N LEU A 86 -0.62 5.72 -4.45
CA LEU A 86 -1.25 4.57 -3.79
C LEU A 86 -0.47 4.13 -2.53
N ILE A 87 0.86 4.11 -2.60
CA ILE A 87 1.73 3.77 -1.46
C ILE A 87 1.60 4.81 -0.34
N GLN A 88 1.72 6.10 -0.66
CA GLN A 88 1.57 7.21 0.28
C GLN A 88 0.17 7.20 0.92
N GLY A 89 -0.87 7.03 0.12
CA GLY A 89 -2.25 6.94 0.61
C GLY A 89 -2.47 5.76 1.55
N ALA A 90 -1.85 4.60 1.27
CA ALA A 90 -1.91 3.44 2.15
C ALA A 90 -1.16 3.67 3.48
N PHE A 91 -0.03 4.37 3.46
CA PHE A 91 0.67 4.76 4.68
C PHE A 91 -0.15 5.72 5.55
N TRP A 92 -0.77 6.73 4.93
CA TRP A 92 -1.70 7.62 5.63
C TRP A 92 -2.89 6.86 6.23
N ALA A 93 -3.47 5.93 5.48
CA ALA A 93 -4.51 5.06 5.99
C ALA A 93 -4.02 4.23 7.20
N LYS A 94 -2.78 3.76 7.19
CA LYS A 94 -2.16 3.00 8.28
C LYS A 94 -1.70 3.89 9.47
N GLY A 95 -1.72 5.21 9.32
CA GLY A 95 -1.28 6.16 10.35
C GLY A 95 0.22 6.36 10.43
N ILE A 96 0.97 5.92 9.40
CA ILE A 96 2.42 6.15 9.28
C ILE A 96 2.59 7.33 8.31
N ASN A 97 3.39 8.34 8.68
CA ASN A 97 3.61 9.52 7.85
C ASN A 97 4.64 9.22 6.74
N PRO A 98 4.25 9.21 5.44
CA PRO A 98 5.15 8.97 4.31
C PRO A 98 5.76 10.25 3.71
N GLY A 99 5.60 11.40 4.39
CA GLY A 99 5.87 12.72 3.83
C GLY A 99 4.63 13.27 3.13
N GLU A 100 4.82 13.90 1.98
CA GLU A 100 3.70 14.49 1.24
C GLU A 100 2.82 13.44 0.54
N PHE A 101 1.61 13.82 0.13
CA PHE A 101 0.75 13.05 -0.78
C PHE A 101 0.82 13.66 -2.18
N ASN A 102 1.95 13.46 -2.87
CA ASN A 102 2.29 14.13 -4.13
C ASN A 102 2.67 13.15 -5.25
N GLY A 103 2.67 11.85 -4.99
CA GLY A 103 3.02 10.82 -5.97
C GLY A 103 4.49 10.80 -6.36
N VAL A 104 5.37 11.46 -5.60
CA VAL A 104 6.83 11.46 -5.78
C VAL A 104 7.46 10.66 -4.65
N TYR A 105 8.22 9.61 -5.01
CA TYR A 105 8.88 8.78 -4.02
C TYR A 105 10.03 9.58 -3.41
N SER A 106 9.98 9.81 -2.10
CA SER A 106 10.96 10.62 -1.38
C SER A 106 11.67 9.81 -0.28
N SER A 107 12.66 10.43 0.37
CA SER A 107 13.31 9.88 1.56
C SER A 107 12.33 9.61 2.71
N GLU A 108 11.29 10.43 2.85
CA GLU A 108 10.22 10.28 3.83
C GLU A 108 9.35 9.06 3.51
N THR A 109 9.06 8.82 2.23
CA THR A 109 8.35 7.60 1.82
C THR A 109 9.21 6.36 2.10
N GLN A 110 10.52 6.42 1.87
CA GLN A 110 11.44 5.34 2.24
C GLN A 110 11.50 5.13 3.77
N ALA A 111 11.54 6.22 4.55
CA ALA A 111 11.52 6.15 6.01
C ALA A 111 10.23 5.50 6.54
N ALA A 112 9.07 5.79 5.95
CA ALA A 112 7.82 5.12 6.30
C ALA A 112 7.85 3.60 6.03
N ILE A 113 8.53 3.16 4.98
CA ILE A 113 8.76 1.73 4.72
C ILE A 113 9.62 1.11 5.83
N ILE A 114 10.68 1.79 6.25
CA ILE A 114 11.52 1.35 7.37
C ILE A 114 10.70 1.27 8.67
N THR A 115 9.84 2.24 8.95
CA THR A 115 8.93 2.22 10.09
C THR A 115 7.99 1.01 10.02
N LEU A 116 7.35 0.77 8.88
CA LEU A 116 6.51 -0.40 8.66
C LEU A 116 7.25 -1.72 8.94
N GLN A 117 8.46 -1.87 8.42
CA GLN A 117 9.29 -3.06 8.64
C GLN A 117 9.66 -3.22 10.11
N THR A 118 10.01 -2.13 10.78
CA THR A 118 10.41 -2.12 12.20
C THR A 118 9.23 -2.45 13.11
N GLU A 119 8.07 -1.84 12.89
CA GLU A 119 6.83 -2.11 13.65
C GLU A 119 6.32 -3.54 13.45
N ALA A 120 6.63 -4.13 12.30
CA ALA A 120 6.40 -5.54 12.02
C ALA A 120 7.43 -6.49 12.67
N GLY A 121 8.43 -5.98 13.37
CA GLY A 121 9.46 -6.77 14.07
C GLY A 121 10.58 -7.29 13.17
N PHE A 122 10.75 -6.74 11.96
CA PHE A 122 11.85 -7.11 11.10
C PHE A 122 13.17 -6.56 11.63
N THR A 123 14.18 -7.43 11.77
CA THR A 123 15.43 -7.09 12.46
C THR A 123 16.38 -6.22 11.64
N ASN A 124 16.26 -6.24 10.31
CA ASN A 124 17.16 -5.51 9.40
C ASN A 124 16.34 -4.72 8.36
N PRO A 125 15.64 -3.64 8.75
CA PRO A 125 14.84 -2.86 7.82
C PRO A 125 15.73 -2.20 6.75
N ASP A 126 15.45 -2.48 5.49
CA ASP A 126 16.20 -2.03 4.32
C ASP A 126 15.48 -0.90 3.55
N GLY A 127 14.24 -0.58 3.93
CA GLY A 127 13.41 0.42 3.25
C GLY A 127 12.93 0.00 1.87
N VAL A 128 13.03 -1.29 1.51
CA VAL A 128 12.55 -1.83 0.25
C VAL A 128 11.13 -2.36 0.43
N LEU A 129 10.17 -1.72 -0.24
CA LEU A 129 8.77 -2.15 -0.21
C LEU A 129 8.55 -3.31 -1.18
N THR A 130 8.98 -4.52 -0.84
CA THR A 130 8.65 -5.73 -1.61
C THR A 130 7.15 -6.02 -1.57
N ALA A 131 6.65 -6.94 -2.40
CA ALA A 131 5.24 -7.33 -2.39
C ALA A 131 4.78 -7.88 -1.03
N LEU A 132 5.69 -8.47 -0.23
CA LEU A 132 5.41 -8.88 1.15
C LEU A 132 5.02 -7.67 2.01
N TRP A 133 5.85 -6.63 1.97
CA TRP A 133 5.63 -5.39 2.74
C TRP A 133 4.47 -4.58 2.19
N ALA A 134 4.32 -4.52 0.86
CA ALA A 134 3.17 -3.91 0.21
C ALA A 134 1.87 -4.60 0.64
N LYS A 135 1.83 -5.95 0.64
CA LYS A 135 0.65 -6.68 1.12
C LYS A 135 0.30 -6.32 2.57
N ALA A 136 1.27 -6.23 3.46
CA ALA A 136 1.05 -5.79 4.84
C ALA A 136 0.60 -4.32 4.94
N LEU A 137 1.07 -3.47 4.01
CA LEU A 137 0.67 -2.08 3.91
C LEU A 137 -0.80 -1.93 3.48
N PHE A 138 -1.23 -2.68 2.47
CA PHE A 138 -2.60 -2.71 1.94
C PHE A 138 -3.55 -3.64 2.71
N ASP A 139 -3.22 -3.95 3.97
CA ASP A 139 -4.05 -4.77 4.85
C ASP A 139 -4.26 -4.07 6.21
N MET A 140 -5.52 -4.05 6.66
CA MET A 140 -5.94 -3.49 7.96
C MET A 140 -6.10 -4.54 9.04
N SER A 141 -6.05 -5.84 8.69
CA SER A 141 -5.94 -6.90 9.68
C SER A 141 -4.63 -6.67 10.43
N ALA A 142 -4.79 -6.41 11.72
CA ALA A 142 -3.74 -5.84 12.55
C ALA A 142 -2.44 -6.68 12.45
N PHE A 143 -1.30 -6.00 12.56
CA PHE A 143 0.06 -6.55 12.68
C PHE A 143 0.27 -7.60 13.81
N VAL A 144 -0.81 -8.09 14.43
CA VAL A 144 -0.86 -9.07 15.53
C VAL A 144 -0.24 -10.43 15.16
N LEU A 145 0.10 -10.67 13.88
CA LEU A 145 0.66 -11.95 13.43
C LEU A 145 2.16 -11.96 13.09
N LEU A 146 2.94 -10.92 13.40
CA LEU A 146 4.41 -10.98 13.25
C LEU A 146 5.19 -11.04 14.58
N ALA A 147 4.52 -10.78 15.71
CA ALA A 147 5.08 -11.09 17.03
C ALA A 147 5.00 -12.59 17.38
N ASN A 148 4.13 -13.37 16.69
CA ASN A 148 3.96 -14.80 16.91
C ASN A 148 3.93 -15.58 15.58
N GLY A 149 5.07 -15.58 14.89
CA GLY A 149 5.53 -16.72 14.09
C GLY A 149 4.60 -17.21 12.99
N ASP A 150 4.61 -16.53 11.85
CA ASP A 150 4.30 -17.23 10.61
C ASP A 150 5.47 -18.20 10.32
N ALA A 151 5.19 -19.51 10.41
CA ALA A 151 6.18 -20.57 10.24
C ALA A 151 6.94 -20.50 8.90
N LYS A 152 6.41 -19.76 7.92
CA LYS A 152 7.05 -19.47 6.62
C LYS A 152 8.23 -18.49 6.70
N ILE A 153 8.26 -17.57 7.65
CA ILE A 153 9.39 -16.63 7.79
C ILE A 153 10.59 -17.34 8.45
N ARG A 154 10.36 -18.28 9.39
CA ARG A 154 11.43 -19.10 9.98
C ARG A 154 12.15 -20.01 8.98
N SER A 155 11.44 -20.56 8.00
CA SER A 155 12.05 -21.47 7.01
C SER A 155 12.94 -20.77 5.98
N MET A 156 12.81 -19.46 5.78
CA MET A 156 13.67 -18.69 4.86
C MET A 156 14.99 -18.25 5.49
N GLN A 157 15.18 -18.46 6.80
CA GLN A 157 16.39 -18.05 7.54
C GLN A 157 17.34 -19.21 7.89
N GLN A 158 17.23 -20.36 7.21
CA GLN A 158 18.11 -21.51 7.46
C GLN A 158 18.89 -22.03 6.24
N TYR A 159 19.08 -21.22 5.18
CA TYR A 159 20.08 -21.52 4.14
C TYR A 159 20.80 -20.25 3.69
#